data_AF-A0A1Z5JWS4-F1
#
_entry.id   AF-A0A1Z5JWS4-F1
#
_cell.length_a   1.000
_cell.length_b   1.000
_cell.length_c   1.000
_cell.angle_alpha   90.00
_cell.angle_beta   90.00
_cell.angle_gamma   90.00
#
_symmetry.space_group_name_H-M   'P 1'
#
loop_
_entity.id
_entity.type
_entity.pdbx_description
1 polymer ?
#
loop_
_entity_poly.entity_id
_entity_poly.type
_entity_poly.pdbx_seq_one_letter_code
_entity_poly.pdbx_strand_id
1 'polypeptide(L)'
;MRNGLMLLRACSFWSAAFGFIRHTPIYATSWGTASQLGASMKNGDETESSLRILALHGSEGRADSLQTLLEGYLRHVNREITTIQAPFSKGSGYAWWQLKPGERSFTATTYPGYEESATLVTQTLHKNEFDVVFGHSQGAILLVAMLAEDRLASSSMRRFILNGVSWPNPFSEQLFSSVPPTSLDEDSKNLEFLQIIGAQDRINPPEQAVQVEEALKRRGCKTNQLHYPGGHSIPSDERIWNLVADWLACKSLSPVLFVEPESVS
;
A
#
# COMPACT_ATOMS: atom_id res chain seq x y z
N MET A 1 -60.34 -15.45 -21.74
CA MET A 1 -59.79 -14.82 -22.95
C MET A 1 -58.36 -14.41 -22.65
N ARG A 2 -57.39 -15.06 -23.29
CA ARG A 2 -55.95 -14.82 -23.19
C ARG A 2 -55.54 -13.80 -24.25
N ASN A 3 -54.58 -12.92 -23.92
CA ASN A 3 -53.62 -12.21 -24.79
C ASN A 3 -52.66 -11.51 -23.81
N GLY A 4 -51.34 -11.69 -23.72
CA GLY A 4 -50.37 -12.31 -24.60
C GLY A 4 -49.62 -11.27 -25.43
N LEU A 5 -48.53 -10.68 -24.92
CA LEU A 5 -47.37 -10.30 -25.74
C LEU A 5 -46.11 -10.03 -24.90
N MET A 6 -45.19 -11.00 -24.94
CA MET A 6 -43.77 -10.84 -24.65
C MET A 6 -43.10 -10.10 -25.81
N LEU A 7 -42.10 -9.27 -25.51
CA LEU A 7 -41.15 -8.76 -26.49
C LEU A 7 -39.73 -9.16 -26.07
N LEU A 8 -39.25 -10.23 -26.72
CA LEU A 8 -37.86 -10.63 -26.82
C LEU A 8 -37.22 -9.89 -28.01
N ARG A 9 -36.02 -9.33 -27.82
CA ARG A 9 -35.04 -9.04 -28.88
C ARG A 9 -33.67 -9.41 -28.30
N ALA A 10 -33.11 -10.56 -28.69
CA ALA A 10 -32.37 -10.86 -29.92
C ALA A 10 -30.87 -10.54 -29.76
N CYS A 11 -30.09 -11.62 -29.68
CA CYS A 11 -28.64 -11.68 -29.73
C CYS A 11 -28.08 -11.12 -31.05
N SER A 12 -26.84 -10.66 -31.02
CA SER A 12 -25.99 -10.57 -32.21
C SER A 12 -24.58 -11.01 -31.86
N PHE A 13 -24.19 -12.10 -32.49
CA PHE A 13 -22.87 -12.74 -32.51
C PHE A 13 -21.82 -11.81 -33.12
N TRP A 14 -20.62 -11.78 -32.54
CA TRP A 14 -19.38 -11.51 -33.26
C TRP A 14 -18.39 -12.65 -32.98
N SER A 15 -18.10 -13.45 -34.01
CA SER A 15 -17.03 -14.43 -34.08
C SER A 15 -16.04 -13.96 -35.14
N ALA A 16 -14.77 -13.82 -34.77
CA ALA A 16 -13.56 -13.88 -35.62
C ALA A 16 -12.37 -13.48 -34.73
N ALA A 17 -11.16 -14.05 -34.79
CA ALA A 17 -10.63 -15.20 -35.51
C ALA A 17 -9.34 -15.60 -34.78
N PHE A 18 -9.04 -16.90 -34.78
CA PHE A 18 -7.79 -17.45 -34.28
C PHE A 18 -6.59 -16.97 -35.12
N GLY A 19 -5.56 -16.48 -34.43
CA GLY A 19 -4.23 -16.26 -34.99
C GLY A 19 -3.18 -16.91 -34.09
N PHE A 20 -2.92 -18.21 -34.30
CA PHE A 20 -1.77 -18.90 -33.73
C PHE A 20 -0.51 -18.47 -34.47
N ILE A 21 0.38 -17.72 -33.83
CA ILE A 21 1.76 -17.53 -34.32
C ILE A 21 2.67 -18.37 -33.41
N ARG A 22 3.14 -19.49 -33.96
CA ARG A 22 4.23 -20.29 -33.41
C ARG A 22 5.55 -19.58 -33.74
N HIS A 23 6.27 -19.11 -32.74
CA HIS A 23 7.69 -18.77 -32.89
C HIS A 23 8.53 -19.99 -32.54
N THR A 24 9.24 -20.48 -33.56
CA THR A 24 10.32 -21.46 -33.47
C THR A 24 11.56 -20.85 -32.81
N PRO A 25 12.32 -21.62 -31.99
CA PRO A 25 13.59 -21.16 -31.44
C PRO A 25 14.69 -21.34 -32.48
N ILE A 26 15.39 -20.25 -32.82
CA ILE A 26 16.63 -20.31 -33.61
C ILE A 26 17.78 -20.55 -32.63
N TYR A 27 18.33 -21.76 -32.64
CA TYR A 27 19.67 -22.04 -32.17
C TYR A 27 20.67 -21.50 -33.19
N ALA A 28 21.54 -20.59 -32.77
CA ALA A 28 22.76 -20.26 -33.50
C ALA A 28 23.94 -20.33 -32.51
N THR A 29 24.69 -21.41 -32.61
CA THR A 29 26.03 -21.56 -32.05
C THR A 29 27.00 -20.71 -32.86
N SER A 30 27.75 -19.82 -32.22
CA SER A 30 29.04 -19.39 -32.74
C SER A 30 30.09 -19.42 -31.63
N TRP A 31 31.16 -20.15 -31.93
CA TRP A 31 32.38 -20.20 -31.14
C TRP A 31 33.21 -18.96 -31.49
N GLY A 32 33.54 -18.16 -30.47
CA GLY A 32 34.51 -17.07 -30.56
C GLY A 32 35.57 -17.27 -29.49
N THR A 33 36.80 -17.54 -29.93
CA THR A 33 37.98 -17.74 -29.08
C THR A 33 38.65 -16.42 -28.69
N ALA A 34 39.15 -16.42 -27.45
CA ALA A 34 40.37 -15.79 -26.94
C ALA A 34 40.39 -14.30 -26.55
N SER A 35 40.57 -14.14 -25.23
CA SER A 35 41.55 -13.26 -24.56
C SER A 35 41.25 -11.76 -24.52
N GLN A 36 40.94 -11.25 -23.32
CA GLN A 36 41.84 -10.31 -22.64
C GLN A 36 41.31 -9.86 -21.26
N LEU A 37 42.28 -9.72 -20.36
CA LEU A 37 42.33 -8.79 -19.21
C LEU A 37 41.58 -9.19 -17.93
N GLY A 38 42.41 -9.43 -16.91
CA GLY A 38 42.00 -9.78 -15.56
C GLY A 38 41.09 -8.73 -14.93
N ALA A 39 39.87 -9.14 -14.66
CA ALA A 39 39.02 -8.48 -13.68
C ALA A 39 39.59 -8.82 -12.29
N SER A 40 40.09 -7.78 -11.62
CA SER A 40 40.26 -7.76 -10.17
C SER A 40 38.89 -8.02 -9.55
N MET A 41 38.64 -9.28 -9.16
CA MET A 41 37.46 -9.65 -8.40
C MET A 41 37.60 -9.04 -7.01
N LYS A 42 37.05 -7.83 -6.84
CA LYS A 42 36.58 -7.41 -5.53
C LYS A 42 35.46 -8.38 -5.16
N ASN A 43 35.80 -9.41 -4.39
CA ASN A 43 34.84 -10.14 -3.57
C ASN A 43 34.36 -9.18 -2.47
N GLY A 44 33.54 -8.21 -2.86
CA GLY A 44 32.63 -7.56 -1.95
C GLY A 44 31.47 -8.52 -1.79
N ASP A 45 31.45 -9.21 -0.65
CA ASP A 45 30.24 -9.81 -0.11
C ASP A 45 29.30 -8.63 0.20
N GLU A 46 28.65 -8.08 -0.83
CA GLU A 46 27.55 -7.13 -0.67
C GLU A 46 26.39 -7.93 -0.10
N THR A 47 26.44 -8.16 1.22
CA THR A 47 25.28 -8.61 1.97
C THR A 47 24.18 -7.59 1.72
N GLU A 48 23.19 -7.99 0.94
CA GLU A 48 22.05 -7.17 0.57
C GLU A 48 21.48 -6.51 1.84
N SER A 49 21.50 -5.17 1.89
CA SER A 49 21.09 -4.43 3.08
C SER A 49 19.63 -4.75 3.42
N SER A 50 19.37 -5.07 4.69
CA SER A 50 18.01 -5.36 5.18
C SER A 50 17.08 -4.17 4.97
N LEU A 51 15.87 -4.44 4.47
CA LEU A 51 14.81 -3.45 4.30
C LEU A 51 14.29 -2.98 5.66
N ARG A 52 14.36 -1.68 5.97
CA ARG A 52 13.91 -1.11 7.24
C ARG A 52 12.46 -0.64 7.12
N ILE A 53 11.58 -1.25 7.92
CA ILE A 53 10.13 -0.99 7.92
C ILE A 53 9.72 -0.36 9.25
N LEU A 54 9.12 0.84 9.21
CA LEU A 54 8.37 1.39 10.34
C LEU A 54 6.91 0.97 10.24
N ALA A 55 6.32 0.42 11.30
CA ALA A 55 4.95 -0.09 11.28
C ALA A 55 4.06 0.56 12.36
N LEU A 56 2.89 1.05 11.94
CA LEU A 56 1.89 1.76 12.73
C LEU A 56 0.58 0.95 12.80
N HIS A 57 0.14 0.61 14.02
CA HIS A 57 -1.04 -0.23 14.24
C HIS A 57 -2.38 0.54 14.12
N GLY A 58 -3.48 -0.21 14.07
CA GLY A 58 -4.84 0.34 14.06
C GLY A 58 -5.37 0.74 15.44
N SER A 59 -6.61 1.24 15.49
CA SER A 59 -7.26 1.58 16.78
C SER A 59 -7.41 0.33 17.65
N GLU A 60 -7.17 0.47 18.96
CA GLU A 60 -7.17 -0.63 19.94
C GLU A 60 -6.08 -1.70 19.67
N GLY A 61 -5.15 -1.41 18.76
CA GLY A 61 -4.00 -2.26 18.46
C GLY A 61 -2.83 -2.04 19.42
N ARG A 62 -1.80 -2.87 19.25
CA ARG A 62 -0.54 -2.82 20.01
C ARG A 62 0.65 -2.99 19.08
N ALA A 63 1.76 -2.34 19.41
CA ALA A 63 2.99 -2.38 18.64
C ALA A 63 3.59 -3.80 18.58
N ASP A 64 3.72 -4.46 19.75
CA ASP A 64 4.24 -5.83 19.90
C ASP A 64 3.50 -6.87 19.02
N SER A 65 2.18 -6.77 18.99
CA SER A 65 1.29 -7.67 18.28
C SER A 65 1.40 -7.46 16.78
N LEU A 66 1.48 -6.21 16.33
CA LEU A 66 1.71 -5.90 14.92
C LEU A 66 3.09 -6.36 14.46
N GLN A 67 4.12 -6.18 15.27
CA GLN A 67 5.48 -6.61 14.95
C GLN A 67 5.51 -8.12 14.72
N THR A 68 5.02 -8.90 15.68
CA THR A 68 4.96 -10.37 15.58
C THR A 68 4.23 -10.82 14.31
N LEU A 69 3.12 -10.15 14.00
CA LEU A 69 2.31 -10.46 12.83
C LEU A 69 3.06 -10.21 11.51
N LEU A 70 3.67 -9.02 11.36
CA LEU A 70 4.42 -8.67 10.15
C LEU A 70 5.70 -9.49 10.01
N GLU A 71 6.37 -9.83 11.11
CA GLU A 71 7.50 -10.76 11.10
C GLU A 71 7.11 -12.11 10.52
N GLY A 72 5.94 -12.64 10.89
CA GLY A 72 5.41 -13.90 10.36
C GLY A 72 5.10 -13.83 8.86
N TYR A 73 4.43 -12.77 8.41
CA TYR A 73 4.03 -12.62 7.01
C TYR A 73 5.18 -12.26 6.06
N LEU A 74 6.15 -11.49 6.52
CA LEU A 74 7.31 -11.07 5.72
C LEU A 74 8.54 -11.96 5.94
N ARG A 75 8.38 -13.17 6.50
CA ARG A 75 9.49 -14.07 6.86
C ARG A 75 10.49 -14.37 5.74
N HIS A 76 10.06 -14.25 4.48
CA HIS A 76 10.87 -14.49 3.29
C HIS A 76 11.56 -13.23 2.74
N VAL A 77 11.29 -12.06 3.30
CA VAL A 77 11.95 -10.80 2.96
C VAL A 77 13.11 -10.57 3.94
N ASN A 78 14.26 -10.09 3.47
CA ASN A 78 15.33 -9.62 4.35
C ASN A 78 14.93 -8.22 4.88
N ARG A 79 14.45 -8.15 6.12
CA ARG A 79 13.83 -6.93 6.69
C ARG A 79 14.09 -6.77 8.18
N GLU A 80 14.13 -5.53 8.62
CA GLU A 80 14.07 -5.08 10.01
C GLU A 80 12.74 -4.36 10.22
N ILE A 81 11.96 -4.78 11.21
CA ILE A 81 10.65 -4.19 11.52
C ILE A 81 10.75 -3.45 12.84
N THR A 82 10.55 -2.14 12.78
CA THR A 82 10.36 -1.28 13.95
C THR A 82 8.87 -0.96 14.09
N THR A 83 8.31 -1.19 15.28
CA THR A 83 6.96 -0.72 15.61
C THR A 83 7.03 0.38 16.66
N ILE A 84 6.08 1.31 16.60
CA ILE A 84 5.88 2.32 17.65
C ILE A 84 4.45 2.24 18.18
N GLN A 85 4.32 2.48 19.47
CA GLN A 85 3.06 2.41 20.19
C GLN A 85 2.33 3.76 20.10
N ALA A 86 1.07 3.76 19.67
CA ALA A 86 0.26 4.96 19.68
C ALA A 86 0.09 5.49 21.13
N PRO A 87 0.02 6.83 21.33
CA PRO A 87 0.15 7.42 22.66
C PRO A 87 -1.09 7.30 23.55
N PHE A 88 -2.28 7.10 22.98
CA PHE A 88 -3.53 7.14 23.75
C PHE A 88 -4.04 5.73 24.04
N SER A 89 -4.21 5.38 25.32
CA SER A 89 -4.86 4.12 25.70
C SER A 89 -6.31 4.07 25.23
N LYS A 90 -6.75 2.91 24.74
CA LYS A 90 -8.13 2.67 24.29
C LYS A 90 -8.46 1.19 24.33
N GLY A 91 -9.51 0.82 25.06
CA GLY A 91 -9.87 -0.59 25.24
C GLY A 91 -8.72 -1.39 25.85
N SER A 92 -8.34 -2.49 25.20
CA SER A 92 -7.19 -3.33 25.57
C SER A 92 -5.87 -2.91 24.89
N GLY A 93 -5.88 -1.88 24.06
CA GLY A 93 -4.72 -1.41 23.31
C GLY A 93 -4.63 0.11 23.29
N TYR A 94 -4.27 0.66 22.14
CA TYR A 94 -4.00 2.08 21.98
C TYR A 94 -4.55 2.63 20.67
N ALA A 95 -4.60 3.95 20.57
CA ALA A 95 -5.10 4.68 19.41
C ALA A 95 -4.23 5.90 19.11
N TRP A 96 -4.17 6.29 17.84
CA TRP A 96 -3.45 7.49 17.39
C TRP A 96 -4.24 8.77 17.62
N TRP A 97 -5.56 8.65 17.70
CA TRP A 97 -6.47 9.69 18.16
C TRP A 97 -7.71 9.03 18.73
N GLN A 98 -8.43 9.78 19.56
CA GLN A 98 -9.64 9.31 20.21
C GLN A 98 -10.86 10.01 19.61
N LEU A 99 -11.75 9.22 19.02
CA LEU A 99 -13.04 9.68 18.52
C LEU A 99 -14.14 9.41 19.53
N LYS A 100 -15.26 10.12 19.40
CA LYS A 100 -16.45 9.85 20.21
C LYS A 100 -17.04 8.47 19.84
N PRO A 101 -17.75 7.81 20.76
CA PRO A 101 -18.45 6.56 20.45
C PRO A 101 -19.37 6.72 19.22
N GLY A 102 -19.30 5.77 18.29
CA GLY A 102 -20.10 5.77 17.05
C GLY A 102 -19.54 6.63 15.91
N GLU A 103 -18.55 7.46 16.17
CA GLU A 103 -17.90 8.29 15.16
C GLU A 103 -16.84 7.48 14.39
N ARG A 104 -16.69 7.77 13.08
CA ARG A 104 -15.67 7.17 12.21
C ARG A 104 -14.67 8.21 11.75
N SER A 105 -13.45 7.79 11.46
CA SER A 105 -12.37 8.70 11.04
C SER A 105 -12.75 9.50 9.79
N PHE A 106 -13.45 8.88 8.84
CA PHE A 106 -13.89 9.55 7.61
C PHE A 106 -15.11 10.45 7.77
N THR A 107 -15.77 10.47 8.94
CA THR A 107 -16.86 11.40 9.25
C THR A 107 -16.49 12.44 10.30
N ALA A 108 -15.42 12.20 11.07
CA ALA A 108 -15.01 13.08 12.15
C ALA A 108 -14.49 14.41 11.62
N THR A 109 -14.84 15.51 12.28
CA THR A 109 -14.38 16.85 11.90
C THR A 109 -13.02 17.22 12.51
N THR A 110 -12.59 16.48 13.53
CA THR A 110 -11.29 16.64 14.19
C THR A 110 -10.74 15.29 14.61
N TYR A 111 -9.42 15.18 14.75
CA TYR A 111 -8.74 14.03 15.36
C TYR A 111 -8.06 14.46 16.68
N PRO A 112 -8.77 14.38 17.83
CA PRO A 112 -8.19 14.69 19.13
C PRO A 112 -6.96 13.83 19.41
N GLY A 113 -5.79 14.47 19.55
CA GLY A 113 -4.51 13.79 19.74
C GLY A 113 -3.65 13.63 18.48
N TYR A 114 -4.12 14.11 17.32
CA TYR A 114 -3.37 14.04 16.06
C TYR A 114 -1.95 14.62 16.17
N GLU A 115 -1.78 15.81 16.75
CA GLU A 115 -0.47 16.46 16.81
C GLU A 115 0.57 15.67 17.59
N GLU A 116 0.16 15.05 18.71
CA GLU A 116 1.03 14.20 19.51
C GLU A 116 1.48 12.97 18.73
N SER A 117 0.53 12.32 18.06
CA SER A 117 0.78 11.16 17.20
C SER A 117 1.65 11.48 16.00
N ALA A 118 1.35 12.56 15.26
CA ALA A 118 2.14 13.00 14.12
C ALA A 118 3.57 13.37 14.54
N THR A 119 3.72 14.08 15.66
CA THR A 119 5.04 14.43 16.22
C THR A 119 5.84 13.17 16.56
N LEU A 120 5.23 12.17 17.21
CA LEU A 120 5.89 10.91 17.53
C LEU A 120 6.39 10.19 16.28
N VAL A 121 5.56 10.09 15.23
CA VAL A 121 5.94 9.45 13.96
C VAL A 121 7.05 10.25 13.27
N THR A 122 6.92 11.57 13.13
CA THR A 122 7.95 12.42 12.51
C THR A 122 9.28 12.32 13.23
N GLN A 123 9.29 12.37 14.57
CA GLN A 123 10.52 12.18 15.35
C GLN A 123 11.14 10.81 15.12
N THR A 124 10.33 9.77 14.99
CA THR A 124 10.81 8.41 14.70
C THR A 124 11.45 8.33 13.33
N LEU A 125 10.79 8.90 12.31
CA LEU A 125 11.29 8.99 10.93
C LEU A 125 12.55 9.86 10.79
N HIS A 126 12.79 10.81 11.70
CA HIS A 126 14.01 11.63 11.70
C HIS A 126 15.18 10.95 12.41
N LYS A 127 14.91 10.10 13.41
CA LYS A 127 15.94 9.40 14.19
C LYS A 127 16.52 8.20 13.46
N ASN A 128 15.73 7.57 12.59
CA ASN A 128 16.14 6.39 11.85
C ASN A 128 15.73 6.55 10.40
N GLU A 129 16.53 6.03 9.49
CA GLU A 129 16.14 5.92 8.09
C GLU A 129 15.29 4.66 7.90
N PHE A 130 14.12 4.83 7.29
CA PHE A 130 13.22 3.74 6.93
C PHE A 130 13.00 3.75 5.42
N ASP A 131 13.02 2.56 4.82
CA ASP A 131 12.73 2.37 3.41
C ASP A 131 11.23 2.30 3.15
N VAL A 132 10.48 1.80 4.14
CA VAL A 132 9.04 1.59 4.06
C VAL A 132 8.35 2.00 5.34
N VAL A 133 7.17 2.62 5.23
CA VAL A 133 6.26 2.85 6.35
C VAL A 133 4.95 2.11 6.11
N PHE A 134 4.64 1.15 6.99
CA PHE A 134 3.40 0.39 6.99
C PHE A 134 2.42 1.03 7.99
N GLY A 135 1.20 1.32 7.54
CA GLY A 135 0.10 1.73 8.42
C GLY A 135 -1.08 0.79 8.27
N HIS A 136 -1.71 0.42 9.39
CA HIS A 136 -2.99 -0.27 9.40
C HIS A 136 -4.08 0.59 10.03
N SER A 137 -5.25 0.68 9.39
CA SER A 137 -6.44 1.37 9.92
C SER A 137 -6.11 2.81 10.34
N GLN A 138 -6.24 3.19 11.63
CA GLN A 138 -5.81 4.51 12.11
C GLN A 138 -4.35 4.84 11.77
N GLY A 139 -3.42 3.88 11.83
CA GLY A 139 -2.03 4.10 11.43
C GLY A 139 -1.91 4.45 9.94
N ALA A 140 -2.74 3.86 9.06
CA ALA A 140 -2.77 4.19 7.64
C ALA A 140 -3.33 5.60 7.40
N ILE A 141 -4.44 5.93 8.09
CA ILE A 141 -5.09 7.24 8.00
C ILE A 141 -4.16 8.35 8.53
N LEU A 142 -3.38 8.07 9.59
CA LEU A 142 -2.38 8.98 10.13
C LEU A 142 -1.38 9.40 9.07
N LEU A 143 -0.86 8.44 8.30
CA LEU A 143 0.12 8.70 7.24
C LEU A 143 -0.47 9.61 6.16
N VAL A 144 -1.72 9.40 5.75
CA VAL A 144 -2.36 10.27 4.75
C VAL A 144 -2.62 11.67 5.32
N ALA A 145 -3.02 11.79 6.59
CA ALA A 145 -3.15 13.09 7.25
C ALA A 145 -1.81 13.84 7.34
N MET A 146 -0.74 13.14 7.73
CA MET A 146 0.62 13.69 7.75
C MET A 146 1.12 14.11 6.37
N LEU A 147 0.74 13.36 5.31
CA LEU A 147 1.04 13.75 3.93
C LEU A 147 0.33 15.05 3.55
N ALA A 148 -0.93 15.21 3.95
CA ALA A 148 -1.70 16.42 3.65
C ALA A 148 -1.04 17.68 4.23
N GLU A 149 -0.28 17.54 5.33
CA GLU A 149 0.47 18.61 5.97
C GLU A 149 1.97 18.61 5.63
N ASP A 150 2.38 17.90 4.57
CA ASP A 150 3.76 17.81 4.09
C ASP A 150 4.78 17.33 5.15
N ARG A 151 4.33 16.60 6.19
CA ARG A 151 5.19 16.08 7.27
C ARG A 151 5.94 14.79 6.90
N LEU A 152 5.67 14.24 5.72
CA LEU A 152 6.28 12.99 5.23
C LEU A 152 7.39 13.20 4.20
N ALA A 153 7.54 14.40 3.66
CA ALA A 153 8.54 14.71 2.65
C ALA A 153 9.96 14.56 3.22
N SER A 154 10.79 13.78 2.56
CA SER A 154 12.24 13.73 2.79
C SER A 154 12.97 13.64 1.47
N SER A 155 14.25 14.02 1.47
CA SER A 155 15.15 13.98 0.31
C SER A 155 15.43 12.58 -0.25
N SER A 156 14.98 11.51 0.41
CA SER A 156 15.03 10.13 -0.08
C SER A 156 13.64 9.57 -0.39
N MET A 157 13.53 8.79 -1.46
CA MET A 157 12.32 8.05 -1.86
C MET A 157 11.78 7.22 -0.68
N ARG A 158 10.51 7.42 -0.32
CA ARG A 158 9.83 6.66 0.75
C ARG A 158 8.63 5.91 0.20
N ARG A 159 8.54 4.63 0.56
CA ARG A 159 7.44 3.75 0.17
C ARG A 159 6.47 3.57 1.33
N PHE A 160 5.18 3.54 1.04
CA PHE A 160 4.12 3.44 2.05
C PHE A 160 3.19 2.27 1.75
N ILE A 161 2.84 1.50 2.77
CA ILE A 161 1.80 0.46 2.69
C ILE A 161 0.63 0.90 3.56
N LEU A 162 -0.53 1.07 2.95
CA LEU A 162 -1.76 1.54 3.58
C LEU A 162 -2.78 0.40 3.64
N ASN A 163 -2.85 -0.32 4.76
CA ASN A 163 -3.81 -1.41 4.94
C ASN A 163 -5.10 -0.93 5.62
N GLY A 164 -6.20 -0.93 4.86
CA GLY A 164 -7.52 -0.49 5.35
C GLY A 164 -7.57 1.01 5.64
N VAL A 165 -7.04 1.83 4.73
CA VAL A 165 -7.07 3.30 4.85
C VAL A 165 -8.46 3.87 4.59
N SER A 166 -8.81 4.97 5.25
CA SER A 166 -9.99 5.78 4.94
C SER A 166 -9.62 7.24 4.70
N TRP A 167 -10.58 8.01 4.18
CA TRP A 167 -10.43 9.43 3.98
C TRP A 167 -10.12 10.17 5.31
N PRO A 168 -9.04 10.98 5.38
CA PRO A 168 -8.69 11.72 6.58
C PRO A 168 -9.50 13.03 6.66
N ASN A 169 -10.79 12.93 6.98
CA ASN A 169 -11.75 14.04 6.81
C ASN A 169 -11.31 15.42 7.34
N PRO A 170 -10.68 15.56 8.53
CA PRO A 170 -10.20 16.86 9.01
C PRO A 170 -9.13 17.53 8.13
N PHE A 171 -8.46 16.75 7.28
CA PHE A 171 -7.34 17.17 6.41
C PHE A 171 -7.74 17.21 4.93
N SER A 172 -9.04 17.14 4.64
CA SER A 172 -9.56 17.07 3.27
C SER A 172 -9.10 18.24 2.40
N GLU A 173 -9.19 19.46 2.94
CA GLU A 173 -8.85 20.68 2.21
C GLU A 173 -7.37 20.71 1.86
N GLN A 174 -6.49 20.39 2.81
CA GLN A 174 -5.05 20.33 2.61
C GLN A 174 -4.68 19.24 1.59
N LEU A 175 -5.32 18.07 1.70
CA LEU A 175 -5.05 16.95 0.79
C LEU A 175 -5.45 17.26 -0.66
N PHE A 176 -6.49 18.07 -0.88
CA PHE A 176 -6.93 18.51 -2.22
C PHE A 176 -6.28 19.82 -2.71
N SER A 177 -5.93 20.74 -1.81
CA SER A 177 -5.44 22.08 -2.14
C SER A 177 -3.96 22.12 -2.46
N SER A 178 -3.21 21.04 -2.19
CA SER A 178 -1.85 20.88 -2.69
C SER A 178 -1.87 20.74 -4.21
N VAL A 179 -1.92 21.90 -4.87
CA VAL A 179 -1.61 22.11 -6.27
C VAL A 179 -0.31 21.36 -6.55
N PRO A 180 -0.21 20.54 -7.62
CA PRO A 180 1.08 20.00 -8.02
C PRO A 180 1.99 21.21 -8.23
N PRO A 181 3.06 21.39 -7.45
CA PRO A 181 3.77 22.64 -7.49
C PRO A 181 4.24 22.86 -8.92
N THR A 182 3.99 24.05 -9.45
CA THR A 182 4.36 24.46 -10.82
C THR A 182 5.87 24.40 -11.06
N SER A 183 6.64 24.14 -10.01
CA SER A 183 7.93 23.45 -10.00
C SER A 183 7.78 22.23 -9.11
N LEU A 184 7.56 21.04 -9.66
CA LEU A 184 7.42 19.82 -8.86
C LEU A 184 8.62 19.72 -7.93
N ASP A 185 8.42 19.88 -6.61
CA ASP A 185 9.40 19.43 -5.63
C ASP A 185 9.67 17.97 -5.99
N GLU A 186 10.87 17.71 -6.50
CA GLU A 186 11.32 16.40 -6.99
C GLU A 186 11.02 15.31 -5.95
N ASP A 187 11.04 15.68 -4.67
CA ASP A 187 10.76 14.84 -3.51
C ASP A 187 9.34 14.24 -3.50
N SER A 188 8.33 14.95 -4.00
CA SER A 188 6.93 14.45 -4.04
C SER A 188 6.71 13.36 -5.11
N LYS A 189 7.46 13.41 -6.21
CA LYS A 189 7.49 12.34 -7.25
C LYS A 189 8.11 11.04 -6.74
N ASN A 190 8.81 11.11 -5.62
CA ASN A 190 9.53 10.00 -5.01
C ASN A 190 8.69 9.27 -3.95
N LEU A 191 7.39 9.56 -3.82
CA LEU A 191 6.51 8.80 -2.94
C LEU A 191 5.74 7.72 -3.72
N GLU A 192 5.77 6.50 -3.19
CA GLU A 192 5.06 5.35 -3.74
C GLU A 192 4.19 4.71 -2.67
N PHE A 193 2.93 4.43 -3.00
CA PHE A 193 1.93 3.90 -2.08
C PHE A 193 1.35 2.59 -2.59
N LEU A 194 1.33 1.56 -1.75
CA LEU A 194 0.54 0.36 -1.93
C LEU A 194 -0.65 0.41 -0.98
N GLN A 195 -1.86 0.42 -1.53
CA GLN A 195 -3.10 0.32 -0.74
C GLN A 195 -3.58 -1.13 -0.72
N ILE A 196 -3.77 -1.69 0.48
CA ILE A 196 -4.35 -3.02 0.69
C ILE A 196 -5.80 -2.82 1.14
N ILE A 197 -6.75 -3.28 0.31
CA ILE A 197 -8.17 -2.95 0.42
C ILE A 197 -8.98 -4.24 0.54
N GLY A 198 -9.71 -4.38 1.65
CA GLY A 198 -10.66 -5.46 1.85
C GLY A 198 -12.01 -5.13 1.20
N ALA A 199 -12.45 -5.95 0.24
CA ALA A 199 -13.70 -5.72 -0.49
C ALA A 199 -14.95 -5.72 0.40
N GLN A 200 -14.88 -6.34 1.59
CA GLN A 200 -15.97 -6.42 2.55
C GLN A 200 -15.72 -5.52 3.78
N ASP A 201 -14.78 -4.59 3.71
CA ASP A 201 -14.49 -3.68 4.80
C ASP A 201 -15.71 -2.76 5.07
N ARG A 202 -16.27 -2.88 6.28
CA ARG A 202 -17.40 -2.05 6.75
C ARG A 202 -16.98 -1.01 7.79
N ILE A 203 -15.70 -1.03 8.20
CA ILE A 203 -15.15 -0.05 9.14
C ILE A 203 -14.58 1.11 8.34
N ASN A 204 -13.77 0.83 7.33
CA ASN A 204 -13.22 1.76 6.36
C ASN A 204 -13.60 1.27 4.95
N PRO A 205 -14.80 1.63 4.44
CA PRO A 205 -15.29 1.11 3.17
C PRO A 205 -14.34 1.36 1.98
N PRO A 206 -14.27 0.47 0.98
CA PRO A 206 -13.35 0.58 -0.15
C PRO A 206 -13.38 1.93 -0.88
N GLU A 207 -14.55 2.58 -0.94
CA GLU A 207 -14.74 3.88 -1.57
C GLU A 207 -13.85 4.96 -0.92
N GLN A 208 -13.55 4.81 0.38
CA GLN A 208 -12.67 5.71 1.10
C GLN A 208 -11.21 5.59 0.63
N ALA A 209 -10.75 4.37 0.35
CA ALA A 209 -9.42 4.12 -0.20
C ALA A 209 -9.29 4.62 -1.65
N VAL A 210 -10.36 4.49 -2.45
CA VAL A 210 -10.43 5.07 -3.80
C VAL A 210 -10.27 6.59 -3.74
N GLN A 211 -10.99 7.26 -2.83
CA GLN A 211 -10.87 8.71 -2.67
C GLN A 211 -9.46 9.14 -2.25
N VAL A 212 -8.81 8.38 -1.36
CA VAL A 212 -7.40 8.59 -0.99
C VAL A 212 -6.49 8.42 -2.22
N GLU A 213 -6.69 7.37 -3.02
CA GLU A 213 -5.90 7.13 -4.24
C GLU A 213 -5.97 8.31 -5.22
N GLU A 214 -7.17 8.84 -5.47
CA GLU A 214 -7.36 9.98 -6.36
C GLU A 214 -6.59 11.20 -5.87
N ALA A 215 -6.60 11.46 -4.57
CA ALA A 215 -5.86 12.57 -3.99
C ALA A 215 -4.33 12.35 -4.09
N LEU A 216 -3.84 11.14 -3.81
CA LEU A 216 -2.43 10.78 -3.97
C LEU A 216 -1.96 10.96 -5.42
N LYS A 217 -2.75 10.51 -6.40
CA LYS A 217 -2.45 10.68 -7.83
C LYS A 217 -2.41 12.15 -8.24
N ARG A 218 -3.32 12.99 -7.73
CA ARG A 218 -3.32 14.45 -7.99
C ARG A 218 -2.05 15.13 -7.47
N ARG A 219 -1.46 14.60 -6.40
CA ARG A 219 -0.17 15.05 -5.85
C ARG A 219 1.06 14.49 -6.58
N GLY A 220 0.87 13.68 -7.63
CA GLY A 220 1.95 13.08 -8.40
C GLY A 220 2.59 11.85 -7.76
N CYS A 221 2.00 11.29 -6.70
CA CYS A 221 2.49 10.07 -6.08
C CYS A 221 2.22 8.85 -6.97
N LYS A 222 3.12 7.87 -6.92
CA LYS A 222 2.88 6.55 -7.54
C LYS A 222 1.98 5.73 -6.62
N THR A 223 0.98 5.07 -7.19
CA THR A 223 0.01 4.29 -6.39
C THR A 223 -0.26 2.93 -7.02
N ASN A 224 -0.31 1.90 -6.19
CA ASN A 224 -0.81 0.57 -6.50
C ASN A 224 -1.95 0.21 -5.53
N GLN A 225 -2.91 -0.57 -6.01
CA GLN A 225 -3.98 -1.13 -5.18
C GLN A 225 -3.97 -2.65 -5.24
N LEU A 226 -4.06 -3.27 -4.08
CA LEU A 226 -4.25 -4.70 -3.89
C LEU A 226 -5.59 -4.92 -3.20
N HIS A 227 -6.54 -5.50 -3.94
CA HIS A 227 -7.88 -5.82 -3.47
C HIS A 227 -7.95 -7.29 -3.07
N TYR A 228 -8.58 -7.58 -1.94
CA TYR A 228 -8.79 -8.94 -1.44
C TYR A 228 -10.21 -9.13 -0.87
N PRO A 229 -10.74 -10.37 -0.77
CA PRO A 229 -12.15 -10.58 -0.47
C PRO A 229 -12.53 -10.39 0.99
N GLY A 230 -11.58 -10.03 1.87
CA GLY A 230 -11.81 -9.89 3.32
C GLY A 230 -12.32 -8.53 3.77
N GLY A 231 -12.39 -8.34 5.09
CA GLY A 231 -12.91 -7.14 5.75
C GLY A 231 -11.82 -6.19 6.28
N HIS A 232 -12.07 -5.58 7.44
CA HIS A 232 -11.16 -4.61 8.09
C HIS A 232 -10.02 -5.25 8.89
N SER A 233 -9.34 -6.23 8.32
CA SER A 233 -8.25 -6.94 8.98
C SER A 233 -6.93 -6.74 8.23
N ILE A 234 -5.83 -7.06 8.89
CA ILE A 234 -4.61 -7.39 8.17
C ILE A 234 -4.83 -8.76 7.52
N PRO A 235 -4.66 -8.91 6.20
CA PRO A 235 -4.93 -10.17 5.52
C PRO A 235 -4.05 -11.29 6.06
N SER A 236 -4.60 -12.50 6.18
CA SER A 236 -3.85 -13.71 6.55
C SER A 236 -3.46 -14.58 5.35
N ASP A 237 -3.96 -14.24 4.17
CA ASP A 237 -3.69 -14.97 2.93
C ASP A 237 -2.25 -14.73 2.46
N GLU A 238 -1.46 -15.80 2.38
CA GLU A 238 -0.05 -15.76 1.97
C GLU A 238 0.12 -15.24 0.54
N ARG A 239 -0.87 -15.42 -0.34
CA ARG A 239 -0.84 -14.90 -1.72
C ARG A 239 -0.76 -13.38 -1.73
N ILE A 240 -1.43 -12.72 -0.78
CA ILE A 240 -1.39 -11.26 -0.64
C ILE A 240 0.00 -10.81 -0.20
N TRP A 241 0.60 -11.51 0.77
CA TRP A 241 1.93 -11.17 1.27
C TRP A 241 3.05 -11.48 0.27
N ASN A 242 2.87 -12.46 -0.61
CA ASN A 242 3.77 -12.68 -1.75
C ASN A 242 3.75 -11.49 -2.72
N LEU A 243 2.56 -10.94 -3.03
CA LEU A 243 2.45 -9.73 -3.86
C LEU A 243 3.05 -8.50 -3.16
N VAL A 244 2.85 -8.36 -1.84
CA VAL A 244 3.50 -7.31 -1.05
C VAL A 244 5.03 -7.47 -1.10
N ALA A 245 5.55 -8.68 -0.94
CA ALA A 245 6.98 -8.95 -1.04
C ALA A 245 7.54 -8.63 -2.43
N ASP A 246 6.82 -8.95 -3.50
CA ASP A 246 7.20 -8.60 -4.87
C ASP A 246 7.24 -7.08 -5.08
N TRP A 247 6.27 -6.34 -4.53
CA TRP A 247 6.28 -4.88 -4.53
C TRP A 247 7.48 -4.30 -3.77
N LEU A 248 7.77 -4.87 -2.59
CA LEU A 248 8.91 -4.48 -1.76
C LEU A 248 10.25 -4.73 -2.46
N ALA A 249 10.33 -5.76 -3.31
CA ALA A 249 11.49 -6.06 -4.15
C ALA A 249 11.56 -5.20 -5.44
N CYS A 250 10.76 -4.13 -5.55
CA CYS A 250 10.69 -3.23 -6.71
C CYS A 250 10.32 -3.94 -8.02
N LYS A 251 9.62 -5.08 -7.95
CA LYS A 251 9.08 -5.71 -9.14
C LYS A 251 7.87 -4.92 -9.62
N SER A 252 7.80 -4.70 -10.93
CA SER A 252 6.68 -4.01 -11.55
C SER A 252 5.38 -4.76 -11.24
N LEU A 253 4.49 -4.13 -10.46
CA LEU A 253 3.13 -4.60 -10.26
C LEU A 253 2.17 -3.85 -11.18
N SER A 254 1.09 -4.51 -11.60
CA SER A 254 -0.03 -3.81 -12.22
C SER A 254 -0.57 -2.75 -11.25
N PRO A 255 -1.05 -1.58 -11.74
CA PRO A 255 -1.58 -0.53 -10.88
C PRO A 255 -2.72 -1.00 -9.97
N VAL A 256 -3.52 -1.96 -10.43
CA VAL A 256 -4.58 -2.59 -9.66
C VAL A 256 -4.43 -4.11 -9.78
N LEU A 257 -4.48 -4.79 -8.64
CA LEU A 257 -4.42 -6.24 -8.51
C LEU A 257 -5.61 -6.74 -7.68
N PHE A 258 -6.23 -7.82 -8.14
CA PHE A 258 -7.31 -8.50 -7.43
C PHE A 258 -6.85 -9.90 -7.04
N VAL A 259 -7.01 -10.24 -5.77
CA VAL A 259 -6.82 -11.60 -5.28
C VAL A 259 -8.20 -12.25 -5.18
N GLU A 260 -8.46 -13.23 -6.06
CA GLU A 260 -9.71 -14.00 -6.04
C GLU A 260 -9.81 -14.88 -4.78
N PRO A 261 -11.02 -15.08 -4.23
CA PRO A 261 -11.23 -16.03 -3.14
C PRO A 261 -10.77 -17.42 -3.56
N GLU A 262 -10.21 -18.20 -2.62
CA GLU A 262 -9.97 -19.62 -2.90
C GLU A 262 -11.28 -20.29 -3.27
N SER A 263 -11.30 -20.95 -4.42
CA SER A 263 -12.42 -21.80 -4.81
C SER A 263 -12.56 -22.88 -3.73
N VAL A 264 -13.63 -22.83 -2.93
CA VAL A 264 -13.97 -23.90 -2.01
C VAL A 264 -14.31 -25.11 -2.87
N SER A 265 -13.36 -26.03 -3.01
CA SER A 265 -13.54 -27.33 -3.66
C SER A 265 -14.10 -28.36 -2.71
#